data_AF-A0AAN7HCP8-F1
#
_entry.id   AF-A0AAN7HCP8-F1
#
_cell.length_a   1.000
_cell.length_b   1.000
_cell.length_c   1.000
_cell.angle_alpha   90.00
_cell.angle_beta   90.00
_cell.angle_gamma   90.00
#
_symmetry.space_group_name_H-M   'P 1'
#
loop_
_entity.id
_entity.type
_entity.pdbx_description
1 polymer ?
#
loop_
_entity_poly.entity_id
_entity_poly.type
_entity_poly.pdbx_seq_one_letter_code
_entity_poly.pdbx_strand_id
1 'polypeptide(L)'
;MAAPATLPALLDSLTKSLTSTLEVAPKLASLELPKEGISLLDVKNELLLSYLQNLVFLILIKLRQAKNGVSGDKTEEQNLGDLVVSKLVELRLYLEKGARPLEDKLRFQIDKVLRAADDAERNAKAAEEAAKANGHKSGSESESGSEDDASDEEDEEAAVSGRKIADLQHRPNLAGFQRPAAATHAGKEKDASGVYRPPKIAPVVMPSNERREKKERPLKSATLDEFIADEMSTAPIAENSIGTTIVNGGRKIKTASERRREEERREYEETNFVRLPKESKKDRAKRARLEGRSGRMSFGGEEWRELSEGVDRISRLTKGKSSGGGTKALLEKSRKRGIDTVDGPRGSGANMGERYQKRLKVLESGRGTRGKGR
;
A
#
# COMPACT_ATOMS: atom_id res chain seq x y z
N MET A 1 -34.64 -4.29 34.88
CA MET A 1 -35.50 -5.39 35.36
C MET A 1 -36.70 -5.47 34.43
N ALA A 2 -36.81 -6.53 33.63
CA ALA A 2 -37.99 -6.76 32.79
C ALA A 2 -39.09 -7.37 33.68
N ALA A 3 -40.29 -6.79 33.69
CA ALA A 3 -41.43 -7.28 34.47
C ALA A 3 -41.81 -8.72 34.05
N PRO A 4 -42.34 -9.56 34.96
CA PRO A 4 -42.85 -10.88 34.60
C PRO A 4 -44.10 -10.71 33.75
N ALA A 5 -43.93 -10.79 32.42
CA ALA A 5 -45.05 -10.75 31.49
C ALA A 5 -45.95 -11.97 31.74
N THR A 6 -47.20 -11.73 32.11
CA THR A 6 -48.20 -12.80 32.28
C THR A 6 -48.47 -13.45 30.91
N LEU A 7 -48.71 -14.76 30.89
CA LEU A 7 -49.03 -15.52 29.66
C LEU A 7 -50.05 -14.84 28.74
N PRO A 8 -51.19 -14.29 29.22
CA PRO A 8 -52.14 -13.59 28.35
C PRO A 8 -51.55 -12.34 27.69
N ALA A 9 -50.73 -11.55 28.41
CA ALA A 9 -50.08 -10.37 27.84
C ALA A 9 -49.06 -10.72 26.75
N LEU A 10 -48.37 -11.86 26.88
CA LEU A 10 -47.47 -12.38 25.85
C LEU A 10 -48.25 -12.86 24.61
N LEU A 11 -49.42 -13.48 24.81
CA LEU A 11 -50.29 -13.93 23.72
C LEU A 11 -50.87 -12.74 22.95
N ASP A 12 -51.30 -11.68 23.65
CA ASP A 12 -51.76 -10.44 23.03
C ASP A 12 -50.63 -9.72 22.28
N SER A 13 -49.41 -9.72 22.81
CA SER A 13 -48.24 -9.19 22.10
C SER A 13 -47.91 -9.99 20.84
N LEU A 14 -48.02 -11.32 20.90
CA LEU A 14 -47.71 -12.21 19.79
C LEU A 14 -48.79 -12.14 18.69
N THR A 15 -50.06 -12.02 19.07
CA THR A 15 -51.16 -11.83 18.12
C THR A 15 -51.04 -10.49 17.40
N LYS A 16 -50.77 -9.40 18.13
CA LYS A 16 -50.52 -8.08 17.52
C LYS A 16 -49.32 -8.07 16.57
N SER A 17 -48.23 -8.77 16.92
CA SER A 17 -47.07 -8.86 16.03
C SER A 17 -47.37 -9.71 14.80
N LEU A 18 -48.12 -10.81 14.95
CA LEU A 18 -48.54 -11.64 13.80
C LEU A 18 -49.52 -10.91 12.87
N THR A 19 -50.50 -10.17 13.39
CA THR A 19 -51.42 -9.40 12.54
C THR A 19 -50.67 -8.31 11.78
N SER A 20 -49.76 -7.61 12.47
CA SER A 20 -48.94 -6.58 11.83
C SER A 20 -48.01 -7.14 10.75
N THR A 21 -47.42 -8.33 10.96
CA THR A 21 -46.58 -8.97 9.94
C THR A 21 -47.39 -9.49 8.76
N LEU A 22 -48.61 -9.99 8.99
CA LEU A 22 -49.49 -10.51 7.94
C LEU A 22 -49.93 -9.40 6.96
N GLU A 23 -50.16 -8.18 7.46
CA GLU A 23 -50.46 -7.01 6.64
C GLU A 23 -49.27 -6.56 5.76
N VAL A 24 -48.05 -6.79 6.22
CA VAL A 24 -46.81 -6.37 5.53
C VAL A 24 -46.28 -7.46 4.59
N ALA A 25 -46.51 -8.74 4.90
CA ALA A 25 -46.08 -9.88 4.10
C ALA A 25 -46.40 -9.78 2.58
N PRO A 26 -47.63 -9.41 2.14
CA PRO A 26 -47.91 -9.28 0.71
C PRO A 26 -47.15 -8.12 0.05
N LYS A 27 -46.76 -7.08 0.80
CA LYS A 27 -45.96 -5.94 0.30
C LYS A 27 -44.49 -6.30 0.13
N LEU A 28 -43.99 -7.27 0.90
CA LEU A 28 -42.64 -7.80 0.76
C LEU A 28 -42.50 -8.68 -0.49
N ALA A 29 -43.56 -9.39 -0.90
CA ALA A 29 -43.56 -10.20 -2.11
C ALA A 29 -43.41 -9.36 -3.40
N SER A 30 -43.80 -8.08 -3.37
CA SER A 30 -43.58 -7.13 -4.47
C SER A 30 -42.21 -6.45 -4.47
N LEU A 31 -41.42 -6.59 -3.40
CA LEU A 31 -40.03 -6.09 -3.37
C LEU A 31 -39.14 -7.14 -4.04
N GLU A 32 -39.11 -7.12 -5.38
CA GLU A 32 -38.05 -7.83 -6.08
C GLU A 32 -36.70 -7.29 -5.58
N LEU A 33 -35.86 -8.19 -5.07
CA LEU A 33 -34.48 -7.85 -4.69
C LEU A 33 -33.82 -7.14 -5.88
N PRO A 34 -33.31 -5.92 -5.71
CA PRO A 34 -32.70 -5.18 -6.80
C PRO A 34 -31.62 -6.04 -7.43
N LYS A 35 -31.73 -6.27 -8.75
CA LYS A 35 -30.78 -7.12 -9.49
C LYS A 35 -29.37 -6.54 -9.44
N GLU A 36 -29.21 -5.27 -9.13
CA GLU A 36 -27.93 -4.59 -8.97
C GLU A 36 -27.80 -4.11 -7.52
N GLY A 37 -27.01 -4.83 -6.72
CA GLY A 37 -26.80 -4.53 -5.31
C GLY A 37 -25.55 -5.21 -4.75
N ILE A 38 -25.11 -4.79 -3.57
CA ILE A 38 -23.98 -5.42 -2.87
C ILE A 38 -24.44 -6.79 -2.36
N SER A 39 -24.00 -7.85 -3.04
CA SER A 39 -24.41 -9.24 -2.72
C SER A 39 -24.23 -9.65 -1.26
N LEU A 40 -23.28 -9.05 -0.52
CA LEU A 40 -23.10 -9.32 0.92
C LEU A 40 -24.34 -8.94 1.75
N LEU A 41 -24.99 -7.83 1.43
CA LEU A 41 -26.13 -7.32 2.20
C LEU A 41 -27.35 -8.23 2.02
N ASP A 42 -27.54 -8.77 0.82
CA ASP A 42 -28.61 -9.74 0.53
C ASP A 42 -28.40 -11.02 1.33
N VAL A 43 -27.18 -11.58 1.28
CA VAL A 43 -26.82 -12.78 2.06
C VAL A 43 -26.99 -12.53 3.55
N LYS A 44 -26.63 -11.35 4.06
CA LYS A 44 -26.86 -10.99 5.47
C LYS A 44 -28.35 -10.99 5.82
N ASN A 45 -29.19 -10.42 4.97
CA ASN A 45 -30.64 -10.39 5.18
C ASN A 45 -31.23 -11.81 5.17
N GLU A 46 -30.80 -12.67 4.24
CA GLU A 46 -31.20 -14.09 4.20
C GLU A 46 -30.74 -14.86 5.45
N LEU A 47 -29.49 -14.65 5.91
CA LEU A 47 -28.97 -15.27 7.13
C LEU A 47 -29.75 -14.83 8.37
N LEU A 48 -30.09 -13.53 8.47
CA LEU A 48 -30.89 -13.00 9.57
C LEU A 48 -32.32 -13.56 9.53
N LEU A 49 -32.93 -13.68 8.35
CA LEU A 49 -34.26 -14.28 8.19
C LEU A 49 -34.24 -15.75 8.60
N SER A 50 -33.27 -16.52 8.12
CA SER A 50 -33.07 -17.92 8.52
C SER A 50 -32.84 -18.05 10.04
N TYR A 51 -32.10 -17.12 10.65
CA TYR A 51 -31.91 -17.09 12.10
C TYR A 51 -33.23 -16.87 12.84
N LEU A 52 -34.04 -15.90 12.41
CA LEU A 52 -35.35 -15.63 12.99
C LEU A 52 -36.31 -16.82 12.81
N GLN A 53 -36.32 -17.47 11.64
CA GLN A 53 -37.15 -18.65 11.38
C GLN A 53 -36.80 -19.80 12.34
N ASN A 54 -35.50 -20.08 12.53
CA ASN A 54 -35.05 -21.12 13.47
C ASN A 54 -35.33 -20.75 14.93
N LEU A 55 -35.30 -19.46 15.29
CA LEU A 55 -35.68 -18.99 16.61
C LEU A 55 -37.17 -19.19 16.87
N VAL A 56 -38.03 -18.81 15.92
CA VAL A 56 -39.48 -19.06 15.98
C VAL A 56 -39.75 -20.56 16.10
N PHE A 57 -39.04 -21.40 15.33
CA PHE A 57 -39.19 -22.84 15.41
C PHE A 57 -38.77 -23.40 16.79
N LEU A 58 -37.71 -22.88 17.40
CA LEU A 58 -37.35 -23.20 18.79
C LEU A 58 -38.48 -22.83 19.77
N ILE A 59 -39.05 -21.62 19.63
CA ILE A 59 -40.19 -21.19 20.47
C ILE A 59 -41.37 -22.17 20.31
N LEU A 60 -41.70 -22.56 19.08
CA LEU A 60 -42.77 -23.54 18.84
C LEU A 60 -42.48 -24.91 19.48
N ILE A 61 -41.24 -25.39 19.40
CA ILE A 61 -40.84 -26.64 20.07
C ILE A 61 -41.02 -26.49 21.60
N LYS A 62 -40.58 -25.38 22.19
CA LYS A 62 -40.72 -25.14 23.63
C LYS A 62 -42.17 -25.02 24.08
N LEU A 63 -43.02 -24.35 23.29
CA LEU A 63 -44.46 -24.27 23.55
C LEU A 63 -45.14 -25.64 23.41
N ARG A 64 -44.74 -26.45 22.43
CA ARG A 64 -45.23 -27.83 22.27
C ARG A 64 -44.82 -28.71 23.45
N GLN A 65 -43.56 -28.64 23.88
CA GLN A 65 -43.06 -29.36 25.07
C GLN A 65 -43.84 -28.96 26.33
N ALA A 66 -44.17 -27.67 26.49
CA ALA A 66 -44.97 -27.19 27.61
C ALA A 66 -46.44 -27.65 27.54
N LYS A 67 -47.03 -27.78 26.34
CA LYS A 67 -48.41 -28.23 26.14
C LYS A 67 -48.57 -29.76 26.24
N ASN A 68 -47.65 -30.54 25.67
CA ASN A 68 -47.69 -32.00 25.61
C ASN A 68 -47.16 -32.68 26.89
N GLY A 69 -47.32 -32.03 28.05
CA GLY A 69 -46.74 -32.42 29.33
C GLY A 69 -46.54 -33.93 29.50
N VAL A 70 -45.27 -34.34 29.51
CA VAL A 70 -44.77 -35.66 29.96
C VAL A 70 -45.20 -36.90 29.15
N SER A 71 -46.12 -36.83 28.17
CA SER A 71 -46.67 -38.03 27.50
C SER A 71 -46.28 -38.23 26.02
N GLY A 72 -45.51 -37.31 25.42
CA GLY A 72 -45.00 -37.47 24.04
C GLY A 72 -43.59 -38.07 24.01
N ASP A 73 -43.23 -38.71 22.89
CA ASP A 73 -41.94 -39.34 22.63
C ASP A 73 -40.77 -38.34 22.80
N LYS A 74 -40.28 -38.25 24.05
CA LYS A 74 -39.33 -37.20 24.50
C LYS A 74 -38.04 -37.22 23.69
N THR A 75 -37.67 -38.38 23.17
CA THR A 75 -36.42 -38.62 22.46
C THR A 75 -36.38 -37.85 21.14
N GLU A 76 -37.46 -37.91 20.35
CA GLU A 76 -37.50 -37.25 19.03
C GLU A 76 -37.62 -35.72 19.14
N GLU A 77 -38.46 -35.22 20.06
CA GLU A 77 -38.61 -33.78 20.26
C GLU A 77 -37.36 -33.12 20.88
N GLN A 78 -36.60 -33.86 21.68
CA GLN A 78 -35.30 -33.41 22.20
C GLN A 78 -34.24 -33.38 21.10
N ASN A 79 -34.16 -34.43 20.27
CA ASN A 79 -33.23 -34.48 19.14
C ASN A 79 -33.49 -33.35 18.13
N LEU A 80 -34.76 -33.04 17.85
CA LEU A 80 -35.14 -31.90 17.00
C LEU A 80 -34.77 -30.57 17.65
N GLY A 81 -34.98 -30.42 18.96
CA GLY A 81 -34.56 -29.23 19.70
C GLY A 81 -33.05 -28.99 19.61
N ASP A 82 -32.25 -30.04 19.82
CA ASP A 82 -30.79 -29.97 19.77
C ASP A 82 -30.29 -29.66 18.34
N LEU A 83 -30.94 -30.21 17.32
CA LEU A 83 -30.64 -29.87 15.92
C LEU A 83 -30.87 -28.38 15.64
N VAL A 84 -31.98 -27.82 16.12
CA VAL A 84 -32.31 -26.40 15.93
C VAL A 84 -31.33 -25.51 16.67
N VAL A 85 -30.94 -25.88 17.88
CA VAL A 85 -29.90 -25.17 18.64
C VAL A 85 -28.56 -25.22 17.90
N SER A 86 -28.17 -26.36 17.35
CA SER A 86 -26.94 -26.48 16.56
C SER A 86 -26.95 -25.56 15.33
N LYS A 87 -28.09 -25.49 14.61
CA LYS A 87 -28.28 -24.59 13.47
C LYS A 87 -28.28 -23.12 13.86
N LEU A 88 -28.85 -22.76 15.01
CA LEU A 88 -28.77 -21.40 15.55
C LEU A 88 -27.35 -20.98 15.90
N VAL A 89 -26.56 -21.89 16.49
CA VAL A 89 -25.13 -21.65 16.76
C VAL A 89 -24.35 -21.48 15.46
N GLU A 90 -24.60 -22.32 14.47
CA GLU A 90 -23.99 -22.22 13.13
C GLU A 90 -24.29 -20.88 12.45
N LEU A 91 -25.56 -20.47 12.40
CA LEU A 91 -25.99 -19.17 11.85
C LEU A 91 -25.37 -18.00 12.61
N ARG A 92 -25.27 -18.10 13.95
CA ARG A 92 -24.60 -17.08 14.76
C ARG A 92 -23.12 -16.97 14.43
N LEU A 93 -22.43 -18.09 14.21
CA LEU A 93 -21.03 -18.10 13.79
C LEU A 93 -20.86 -17.43 12.41
N TYR A 94 -21.77 -17.68 11.47
CA TYR A 94 -21.74 -17.01 10.16
C TYR A 94 -21.96 -15.50 10.28
N LEU A 95 -22.84 -15.04 11.16
CA LEU A 95 -23.04 -13.60 11.38
C LEU A 95 -21.83 -12.94 12.06
N GLU A 96 -21.27 -13.57 13.11
CA GLU A 96 -20.18 -12.99 13.89
C GLU A 96 -18.83 -13.07 13.19
N LYS A 97 -18.47 -14.23 12.63
CA LYS A 97 -17.16 -14.46 11.99
C LYS A 97 -17.17 -14.31 10.48
N GLY A 98 -18.32 -14.41 9.83
CA GLY A 98 -18.46 -14.26 8.38
C GLY A 98 -18.86 -12.84 7.99
N ALA A 99 -20.09 -12.44 8.32
CA ALA A 99 -20.66 -11.18 7.87
C ALA A 99 -19.92 -9.96 8.46
N ARG A 100 -19.77 -9.86 9.78
CA ARG A 100 -19.15 -8.68 10.43
C ARG A 100 -17.77 -8.27 9.89
N PRO A 101 -16.77 -9.17 9.78
CA PRO A 101 -15.46 -8.76 9.26
C PRO A 101 -15.48 -8.41 7.77
N LEU A 102 -16.45 -8.93 7.00
CA LEU A 102 -16.65 -8.52 5.61
C LEU A 102 -17.30 -7.14 5.54
N GLU A 103 -18.24 -6.83 6.43
CA GLU A 103 -18.82 -5.49 6.57
C GLU A 103 -17.78 -4.46 6.97
N ASP A 104 -16.90 -4.78 7.91
CA ASP A 104 -15.83 -3.85 8.32
C ASP A 104 -14.88 -3.52 7.16
N LYS A 105 -14.56 -4.50 6.31
CA LYS A 105 -13.75 -4.29 5.10
C LYS A 105 -14.48 -3.49 4.03
N LEU A 106 -15.80 -3.67 3.92
CA LEU A 106 -16.63 -3.00 2.93
C LEU A 106 -17.26 -1.69 3.45
N ARG A 107 -17.04 -1.33 4.73
CA ARG A 107 -17.66 -0.17 5.38
C ARG A 107 -17.50 1.11 4.58
N PHE A 108 -16.28 1.39 4.14
CA PHE A 108 -16.00 2.56 3.32
C PHE A 108 -16.79 2.57 2.00
N GLN A 109 -17.00 1.40 1.41
CA GLN A 109 -17.74 1.26 0.14
C GLN A 109 -19.24 1.43 0.36
N ILE A 110 -19.77 0.87 1.44
CA ILE A 110 -21.15 1.06 1.88
C ILE A 110 -21.39 2.55 2.14
N ASP A 111 -20.54 3.19 2.95
CA ASP A 111 -20.62 4.63 3.25
C ASP A 111 -20.55 5.49 1.99
N LYS A 112 -19.76 5.08 0.99
CA LYS A 112 -19.68 5.77 -0.31
C LYS A 112 -20.96 5.63 -1.14
N VAL A 113 -21.55 4.45 -1.19
CA VAL A 113 -22.83 4.23 -1.92
C VAL A 113 -23.95 4.98 -1.23
N LEU A 114 -23.99 4.98 0.11
CA LEU A 114 -24.95 5.77 0.89
C LEU A 114 -24.80 7.25 0.61
N ARG A 115 -23.56 7.78 0.62
CA ARG A 115 -23.32 9.19 0.29
C ARG A 115 -23.74 9.55 -1.13
N ALA A 116 -23.46 8.67 -2.10
CA ALA A 116 -23.89 8.89 -3.48
C ALA A 116 -25.42 8.86 -3.63
N ALA A 117 -26.11 8.00 -2.88
CA ALA A 117 -27.58 7.97 -2.85
C ALA A 117 -28.16 9.23 -2.19
N ASP A 118 -27.60 9.67 -1.06
CA ASP A 118 -28.01 10.91 -0.39
C ASP A 118 -27.80 12.15 -1.28
N ASP A 119 -26.66 12.22 -1.97
CA ASP A 119 -26.35 13.31 -2.91
C ASP A 119 -27.31 13.27 -4.12
N ALA A 120 -27.67 12.08 -4.62
CA ALA A 120 -28.67 11.93 -5.67
C ALA A 120 -30.08 12.34 -5.23
N GLU A 121 -30.49 11.99 -4.00
CA GLU A 121 -31.77 12.44 -3.44
C GLU A 121 -31.82 13.94 -3.22
N ARG A 122 -30.71 14.55 -2.75
CA ARG A 122 -30.62 16.01 -2.60
C ARG A 122 -30.69 16.71 -3.93
N ASN A 123 -30.00 16.20 -4.95
CA ASN A 123 -30.06 16.74 -6.29
C ASN A 123 -31.45 16.56 -6.91
N ALA A 124 -32.12 15.43 -6.68
CA ALA A 124 -33.50 15.22 -7.12
C ALA A 124 -34.47 16.20 -6.42
N LYS A 125 -34.35 16.40 -5.11
CA LYS A 125 -35.15 17.37 -4.35
C LYS A 125 -34.87 18.81 -4.80
N ALA A 126 -33.61 19.18 -5.01
CA ALA A 126 -33.23 20.50 -5.53
C ALA A 126 -33.74 20.72 -6.98
N ALA A 127 -33.72 19.69 -7.81
CA ALA A 127 -34.28 19.74 -9.16
C ALA A 127 -35.81 19.87 -9.14
N GLU A 128 -36.51 19.18 -8.23
CA GLU A 128 -37.95 19.33 -8.02
C GLU A 128 -38.31 20.71 -7.47
N GLU A 129 -37.50 21.28 -6.57
CA GLU A 129 -37.67 22.63 -6.03
C GLU A 129 -37.40 23.70 -7.09
N ALA A 130 -36.37 23.53 -7.92
CA ALA A 130 -36.10 24.40 -9.06
C ALA A 130 -37.20 24.32 -10.13
N ALA A 131 -37.75 23.12 -10.38
CA ALA A 131 -38.90 22.93 -11.26
C ALA A 131 -40.19 23.59 -10.71
N LYS A 132 -40.39 23.57 -9.39
CA LYS A 132 -41.50 24.28 -8.72
C LYS A 132 -41.28 25.81 -8.69
N ALA A 133 -40.04 26.28 -8.56
CA ALA A 133 -39.69 27.70 -8.60
C ALA A 133 -39.86 28.31 -10.01
N ASN A 134 -39.52 27.54 -11.06
CA ASN A 134 -39.77 27.94 -12.46
C ASN A 134 -41.26 27.92 -12.85
N GLY A 135 -42.14 27.32 -12.03
CA GLY A 135 -43.59 27.45 -12.16
C GLY A 135 -44.17 28.77 -11.62
N HIS A 136 -43.35 29.57 -10.92
CA HIS A 136 -43.82 30.80 -10.27
C HIS A 136 -42.74 31.90 -10.23
N LYS A 137 -42.21 32.31 -11.38
CA LYS A 137 -41.60 33.65 -11.53
C LYS A 137 -41.41 34.03 -13.00
N SER A 138 -42.47 34.61 -13.56
CA SER A 138 -42.32 35.68 -14.54
C SER A 138 -41.94 36.95 -13.78
N GLY A 139 -40.70 37.40 -13.91
CA GLY A 139 -40.32 38.80 -13.68
C GLY A 139 -39.36 39.10 -12.53
N SER A 140 -38.33 39.87 -12.90
CA SER A 140 -37.52 40.78 -12.06
C SER A 140 -36.25 40.23 -11.40
N GLU A 141 -35.14 40.40 -12.12
CA GLU A 141 -33.91 41.14 -11.78
C GLU A 141 -33.41 41.21 -10.30
N SER A 142 -32.08 41.00 -10.19
CA SER A 142 -31.08 41.56 -9.24
C SER A 142 -30.59 40.76 -8.01
N GLU A 143 -29.40 40.18 -8.20
CA GLU A 143 -28.12 40.32 -7.47
C GLU A 143 -27.87 39.93 -5.99
N SER A 144 -26.74 39.21 -5.83
CA SER A 144 -25.77 39.12 -4.71
C SER A 144 -26.05 38.09 -3.60
N GLY A 145 -25.17 37.14 -3.26
CA GLY A 145 -23.81 36.78 -3.69
C GLY A 145 -23.22 35.75 -2.72
N SER A 146 -22.30 34.88 -3.17
CA SER A 146 -21.20 34.28 -2.37
C SER A 146 -20.51 33.17 -3.17
N GLU A 147 -19.35 33.51 -3.72
CA GLU A 147 -18.14 32.69 -3.94
C GLU A 147 -18.31 31.21 -4.32
N ASP A 148 -18.08 30.90 -5.60
CA ASP A 148 -17.42 29.64 -5.96
C ASP A 148 -16.54 29.80 -7.21
N ASP A 149 -15.42 29.10 -7.12
CA ASP A 149 -14.17 29.20 -7.87
C ASP A 149 -14.35 28.96 -9.38
N ALA A 150 -13.83 29.89 -10.17
CA ALA A 150 -13.87 29.84 -11.62
C ALA A 150 -12.92 28.76 -12.15
N SER A 151 -13.48 27.76 -12.84
CA SER A 151 -12.70 26.98 -13.81
C SER A 151 -13.33 27.13 -15.18
N ASP A 152 -12.60 27.91 -15.98
CA ASP A 152 -12.81 28.31 -17.36
C ASP A 152 -12.81 27.08 -18.28
N GLU A 153 -13.90 26.90 -19.03
CA GLU A 153 -13.96 25.98 -20.17
C GLU A 153 -13.60 26.76 -21.43
N GLU A 154 -12.35 26.62 -21.88
CA GLU A 154 -12.00 26.87 -23.28
C GLU A 154 -11.76 25.52 -23.98
N ASP A 155 -12.63 25.27 -24.97
CA ASP A 155 -12.46 24.28 -26.02
C ASP A 155 -11.18 24.57 -26.82
N GLU A 156 -10.20 23.67 -26.74
CA GLU A 156 -9.13 23.54 -27.74
C GLU A 156 -8.86 22.04 -27.96
N GLU A 157 -9.21 21.57 -29.15
CA GLU A 157 -8.89 20.25 -29.66
C GLU A 157 -7.37 20.07 -29.80
N ALA A 158 -6.73 19.40 -28.83
CA ALA A 158 -5.41 18.83 -29.06
C ALA A 158 -5.13 17.61 -28.15
N ALA A 159 -4.94 16.48 -28.82
CA ALA A 159 -4.53 15.18 -28.31
C ALA A 159 -3.56 15.21 -27.10
N VAL A 160 -4.03 14.80 -25.91
CA VAL A 160 -3.17 14.26 -24.85
C VAL A 160 -3.87 13.11 -24.11
N SER A 161 -3.79 11.92 -24.71
CA SER A 161 -3.99 10.65 -24.03
C SER A 161 -2.90 10.43 -22.98
N GLY A 162 -3.27 10.19 -21.71
CA GLY A 162 -2.34 9.55 -20.76
C GLY A 162 -2.51 9.86 -19.28
N ARG A 163 -3.14 10.98 -18.90
CA ARG A 163 -3.16 11.41 -17.48
C ARG A 163 -4.45 11.11 -16.69
N LYS A 164 -5.60 10.92 -17.35
CA LYS A 164 -6.87 10.60 -16.65
C LYS A 164 -7.03 9.11 -16.26
N ILE A 165 -6.10 8.23 -16.67
CA ILE A 165 -6.20 6.79 -16.37
C ILE A 165 -5.67 6.48 -14.96
N ALA A 166 -4.71 7.26 -14.44
CA ALA A 166 -4.10 7.00 -13.13
C ALA A 166 -5.05 7.20 -11.94
N ASP A 167 -5.99 8.14 -12.05
CA ASP A 167 -6.93 8.48 -10.96
C ASP A 167 -8.18 7.57 -10.94
N LEU A 168 -8.38 6.79 -12.01
CA LEU A 168 -9.42 5.75 -12.09
C LEU A 168 -8.90 4.36 -11.67
N GLN A 169 -7.57 4.19 -11.54
CA GLN A 169 -6.93 2.90 -11.23
C GLN A 169 -7.02 2.48 -9.76
N HIS A 170 -7.41 3.39 -8.85
CA HIS A 170 -7.60 3.08 -7.42
C HIS A 170 -9.08 2.96 -7.01
N ARG A 171 -10.00 2.98 -7.99
CA ARG A 171 -11.43 2.73 -7.72
C ARG A 171 -11.66 1.21 -7.69
N PRO A 172 -12.27 0.64 -6.64
CA PRO A 172 -12.70 -0.75 -6.70
C PRO A 172 -13.67 -0.93 -7.88
N ASN A 173 -13.46 -1.97 -8.69
CA ASN A 173 -14.30 -2.28 -9.84
C ASN A 173 -15.73 -2.62 -9.38
N LEU A 174 -16.63 -1.65 -9.41
CA LEU A 174 -18.06 -1.82 -9.09
C LEU A 174 -18.73 -2.85 -10.02
N ALA A 175 -18.27 -2.95 -11.27
CA ALA A 175 -18.73 -3.92 -12.25
C ALA A 175 -18.44 -5.40 -11.89
N GLY A 176 -17.47 -5.65 -10.99
CA GLY A 176 -17.19 -7.01 -10.50
C GLY A 176 -18.15 -7.48 -9.41
N PHE A 177 -18.97 -6.58 -8.86
CA PHE A 177 -19.88 -6.85 -7.75
C PHE A 177 -21.36 -6.75 -8.14
N GLN A 178 -21.67 -6.24 -9.34
CA GLN A 178 -23.02 -6.31 -9.91
C GLN A 178 -23.30 -7.75 -10.36
N ARG A 179 -24.45 -8.29 -9.94
CA ARG A 179 -24.96 -9.58 -10.40
C ARG A 179 -25.16 -9.49 -11.92
N PRO A 180 -24.59 -10.41 -12.74
CA PRO A 180 -24.78 -10.36 -14.17
C PRO A 180 -26.23 -10.73 -14.51
N ALA A 181 -27.06 -9.72 -14.77
CA ALA A 181 -28.37 -9.91 -15.37
C ALA A 181 -28.17 -10.20 -16.87
N ALA A 182 -27.98 -11.48 -17.19
CA ALA A 182 -27.64 -12.00 -18.52
C ALA A 182 -26.24 -11.55 -19.02
N ALA A 183 -25.40 -12.55 -19.34
CA ALA A 183 -24.06 -12.31 -19.86
C ALA A 183 -24.10 -11.76 -21.30
N THR A 184 -24.32 -10.45 -21.45
CA THR A 184 -23.80 -9.72 -22.62
C THR A 184 -22.41 -9.21 -22.26
N HIS A 185 -21.40 -10.04 -22.50
CA HIS A 185 -20.03 -9.56 -22.53
C HIS A 185 -19.93 -8.45 -23.59
N ALA A 186 -19.78 -7.20 -23.15
CA ALA A 186 -19.30 -6.12 -23.99
C ALA A 186 -17.86 -6.46 -24.40
N GLY A 187 -17.74 -7.25 -25.45
CA GLY A 187 -16.48 -7.66 -26.04
C GLY A 187 -15.85 -6.48 -26.76
N LYS A 188 -14.77 -5.96 -26.18
CA LYS A 188 -13.78 -5.18 -26.94
C LYS A 188 -13.27 -6.02 -28.12
N GLU A 189 -13.09 -5.35 -29.24
CA GLU A 189 -12.62 -5.82 -30.55
C GLU A 189 -11.96 -7.21 -30.53
N LYS A 190 -12.67 -8.18 -31.10
CA LYS A 190 -12.08 -9.47 -31.47
C LYS A 190 -11.33 -9.28 -32.77
N ASP A 191 -10.01 -9.37 -32.74
CA ASP A 191 -9.24 -9.70 -33.94
C ASP A 191 -9.82 -11.00 -34.54
N ALA A 192 -10.05 -11.03 -35.85
CA ALA A 192 -10.72 -12.11 -36.60
C ALA A 192 -10.00 -13.48 -36.59
N SER A 193 -9.02 -13.68 -35.71
CA SER A 193 -8.17 -14.87 -35.66
C SER A 193 -8.67 -15.99 -34.73
N GLY A 194 -9.78 -15.82 -34.01
CA GLY A 194 -10.38 -16.86 -33.16
C GLY A 194 -9.51 -17.36 -31.98
N VAL A 195 -8.28 -16.86 -31.86
CA VAL A 195 -7.34 -17.23 -30.81
C VAL A 195 -7.49 -16.28 -29.64
N TYR A 196 -7.97 -16.80 -28.51
CA TYR A 196 -8.07 -16.06 -27.26
C TYR A 196 -6.67 -15.59 -26.80
N ARG A 197 -6.48 -14.26 -26.76
CA ARG A 197 -5.28 -13.64 -26.22
C ARG A 197 -5.63 -13.00 -24.86
N PRO A 198 -5.07 -13.48 -23.75
CA PRO A 198 -5.29 -12.89 -22.44
C PRO A 198 -4.82 -11.42 -22.43
N PRO A 199 -5.51 -10.53 -21.71
CA PRO A 199 -5.10 -9.13 -21.60
C PRO A 199 -3.72 -9.05 -20.94
N LYS A 200 -2.80 -8.33 -21.58
CA LYS A 200 -1.46 -8.08 -21.06
C LYS A 200 -1.53 -6.97 -20.01
N ILE A 201 -1.57 -7.33 -18.73
CA ILE A 201 -1.49 -6.39 -17.62
C ILE A 201 -0.03 -6.00 -17.42
N ALA A 202 0.27 -4.70 -17.41
CA ALA A 202 1.60 -4.21 -17.06
C ALA A 202 1.90 -4.51 -15.58
N PRO A 203 3.12 -4.93 -15.22
CA PRO A 203 3.45 -5.27 -13.84
C PRO A 203 3.25 -4.07 -12.92
N VAL A 204 2.36 -4.20 -11.94
CA VAL A 204 2.11 -3.21 -10.89
C VAL A 204 3.16 -3.41 -9.79
N VAL A 205 3.92 -2.37 -9.49
CA VAL A 205 4.91 -2.37 -8.40
C VAL A 205 4.16 -2.23 -7.08
N MET A 206 4.42 -3.12 -6.11
CA MET A 206 3.87 -3.02 -4.76
C MET A 206 4.34 -1.73 -4.07
N PRO A 207 3.46 -0.99 -3.37
CA PRO A 207 3.90 0.14 -2.55
C PRO A 207 4.73 -0.40 -1.38
N SER A 208 6.05 -0.31 -1.47
CA SER A 208 6.95 -0.56 -0.35
C SER A 208 6.93 0.64 0.59
N ASN A 209 6.85 0.41 1.90
CA ASN A 209 6.90 1.45 2.93
C ASN A 209 8.32 2.01 3.14
N GLU A 210 9.25 1.74 2.23
CA GLU A 210 10.63 2.19 2.34
C GLU A 210 10.74 3.61 1.81
N ARG A 211 11.01 4.54 2.73
CA ARG A 211 11.35 5.94 2.41
C ARG A 211 12.49 5.96 1.41
N ARG A 212 12.16 6.30 0.15
CA ARG A 212 13.04 6.86 -0.89
C ARG A 212 14.35 6.08 -1.02
N GLU A 213 14.40 5.16 -1.99
CA GLU A 213 15.61 4.46 -2.42
C GLU A 213 16.83 5.38 -2.28
N LYS A 214 17.73 5.04 -1.35
CA LYS A 214 19.03 5.71 -1.26
C LYS A 214 19.69 5.48 -2.60
N LYS A 215 19.68 6.48 -3.49
CA LYS A 215 20.45 6.47 -4.73
C LYS A 215 21.83 5.93 -4.37
N GLU A 216 22.14 4.73 -4.86
CA GLU A 216 23.42 4.09 -4.61
C GLU A 216 24.49 5.11 -4.93
N ARG A 217 25.28 5.47 -3.91
CA ARG A 217 26.39 6.40 -4.11
C ARG A 217 27.26 5.79 -5.19
N PRO A 218 27.79 6.59 -6.14
CA PRO A 218 28.60 6.06 -7.23
C PRO A 218 29.65 5.11 -6.63
N LEU A 219 29.62 3.87 -7.12
CA LEU A 219 30.38 2.73 -6.57
C LEU A 219 31.80 3.19 -6.24
N LYS A 220 32.14 3.13 -4.95
CA LYS A 220 33.52 3.28 -4.49
C LYS A 220 34.37 2.25 -5.24
N SER A 221 35.63 2.58 -5.54
CA SER A 221 36.54 1.62 -6.15
C SER A 221 36.72 0.42 -5.22
N ALA A 222 36.39 -0.78 -5.69
CA ALA A 222 36.40 -2.00 -4.89
C ALA A 222 37.77 -2.27 -4.23
N THR A 223 38.87 -2.01 -4.94
CA THR A 223 40.23 -2.19 -4.41
C THR A 223 40.59 -1.22 -3.29
N LEU A 224 40.09 0.02 -3.32
CA LEU A 224 40.28 0.93 -2.17
C LEU A 224 39.44 0.49 -0.97
N ASP A 225 38.29 -0.14 -1.19
CA ASP A 225 37.43 -0.61 -0.10
C ASP A 225 38.07 -1.80 0.61
N GLU A 226 38.65 -2.73 -0.16
CA GLU A 226 39.46 -3.86 0.34
C GLU A 226 40.70 -3.37 1.10
N PHE A 227 41.50 -2.47 0.51
CA PHE A 227 42.65 -1.85 1.19
C PHE A 227 42.26 -1.16 2.50
N ILE A 228 41.12 -0.46 2.53
CA ILE A 228 40.64 0.19 3.75
C ILE A 228 40.23 -0.83 4.80
N ALA A 229 39.55 -1.91 4.39
CA ALA A 229 39.08 -2.94 5.30
C ALA A 229 40.25 -3.75 5.90
N ASP A 230 41.21 -4.15 5.06
CA ASP A 230 42.27 -5.09 5.44
C ASP A 230 43.47 -4.39 6.09
N GLU A 231 43.89 -3.23 5.55
CA GLU A 231 45.15 -2.59 5.95
C GLU A 231 44.95 -1.36 6.84
N MET A 232 43.90 -0.55 6.60
CA MET A 232 43.71 0.72 7.33
C MET A 232 42.77 0.59 8.53
N SER A 233 41.80 -0.31 8.47
CA SER A 233 40.80 -0.51 9.50
C SER A 233 41.34 -1.48 10.55
N THR A 234 41.23 -1.10 11.82
CA THR A 234 41.56 -1.98 12.96
C THR A 234 40.42 -2.91 13.34
N ALA A 235 39.26 -2.80 12.67
CA ALA A 235 38.12 -3.65 12.93
C ALA A 235 38.37 -5.07 12.36
N PRO A 236 38.12 -6.15 13.13
CA PRO A 236 38.28 -7.50 12.63
C PRO A 236 37.24 -7.83 11.55
N ILE A 237 37.68 -8.52 10.50
CA ILE A 237 36.84 -8.97 9.41
C ILE A 237 36.34 -10.39 9.72
N ALA A 238 35.05 -10.62 9.51
CA ALA A 238 34.45 -11.93 9.72
C ALA A 238 34.82 -12.88 8.57
N GLU A 239 35.78 -13.76 8.81
CA GLU A 239 36.11 -14.84 7.89
C GLU A 239 35.24 -16.07 8.10
N ASN A 240 34.89 -16.73 7.00
CA ASN A 240 34.08 -17.94 7.02
C ASN A 240 34.95 -19.18 7.28
N SER A 241 34.32 -20.24 7.77
CA SER A 241 35.00 -21.54 7.87
C SER A 241 35.39 -22.05 6.47
N ILE A 242 36.61 -22.60 6.35
CA ILE A 242 37.28 -22.97 5.09
C ILE A 242 36.40 -23.86 4.20
N GLY A 243 35.65 -24.79 4.79
CA GLY A 243 34.81 -25.73 4.05
C GLY A 243 33.50 -25.15 3.51
N THR A 244 33.06 -23.98 3.98
CA THR A 244 31.74 -23.41 3.65
C THR A 244 31.72 -22.68 2.31
N THR A 245 32.88 -22.29 1.80
CA THR A 245 33.03 -21.51 0.57
C THR A 245 33.11 -22.38 -0.69
N ILE A 246 33.34 -23.68 -0.52
CA ILE A 246 33.54 -24.64 -1.62
C ILE A 246 32.17 -25.09 -2.17
N VAL A 247 32.01 -25.02 -3.49
CA VAL A 247 30.77 -25.37 -4.19
C VAL A 247 31.03 -26.49 -5.19
N ASN A 248 30.00 -27.32 -5.43
CA ASN A 248 30.02 -28.40 -6.41
C ASN A 248 31.21 -29.35 -6.24
N GLY A 249 31.53 -29.71 -5.00
CA GLY A 249 32.61 -30.65 -4.68
C GLY A 249 34.01 -30.17 -5.08
N GLY A 250 34.28 -28.87 -5.02
CA GLY A 250 35.61 -28.32 -5.32
C GLY A 250 35.76 -27.67 -6.69
N ARG A 251 34.73 -27.72 -7.54
CA ARG A 251 34.81 -27.10 -8.88
C ARG A 251 34.87 -25.58 -8.84
N LYS A 252 34.32 -24.95 -7.79
CA LYS A 252 34.30 -23.50 -7.63
C LYS A 252 34.38 -23.13 -6.15
N ILE A 253 35.08 -22.04 -5.86
CA ILE A 253 35.10 -21.38 -4.55
C ILE A 253 34.30 -20.08 -4.69
N LYS A 254 33.39 -19.81 -3.76
CA LYS A 254 32.59 -18.57 -3.73
C LYS A 254 33.49 -17.37 -3.43
N THR A 255 33.40 -16.34 -4.27
CA THR A 255 34.02 -15.05 -3.97
C THR A 255 33.28 -14.33 -2.85
N ALA A 256 33.93 -13.36 -2.19
CA ALA A 256 33.30 -12.54 -1.15
C ALA A 256 32.00 -11.86 -1.65
N SER A 257 31.96 -11.41 -2.92
CA SER A 257 30.76 -10.80 -3.49
C SER A 257 29.64 -11.81 -3.80
N GLU A 258 29.97 -13.04 -4.17
CA GLU A 258 28.97 -14.10 -4.37
C GLU A 258 28.38 -14.57 -3.03
N ARG A 259 29.21 -14.60 -1.98
CA ARG A 259 28.82 -14.95 -0.61
C ARG A 259 27.82 -13.96 -0.03
N ARG A 260 28.09 -12.66 -0.12
CA ARG A 260 27.16 -11.61 0.33
C ARG A 260 25.79 -11.71 -0.34
N ARG A 261 25.74 -11.99 -1.66
CA ARG A 261 24.47 -12.17 -2.39
C ARG A 261 23.69 -13.42 -1.96
N GLU A 262 24.38 -14.46 -1.52
CA GLU A 262 23.75 -15.67 -0.98
C GLU A 262 23.22 -15.43 0.43
N GLU A 263 23.98 -14.73 1.27
CA GLU A 263 23.55 -14.28 2.59
C GLU A 263 22.31 -13.38 2.49
N GLU A 264 22.30 -12.39 1.59
CA GLU A 264 21.12 -11.56 1.29
C GLU A 264 19.92 -12.40 0.85
N ARG A 265 20.13 -13.41 0.00
CA ARG A 265 19.07 -14.33 -0.42
C ARG A 265 18.52 -15.11 0.77
N ARG A 266 19.41 -15.61 1.63
CA ARG A 266 19.06 -16.39 2.81
C ARG A 266 18.31 -15.54 3.83
N GLU A 267 18.78 -14.33 4.10
CA GLU A 267 18.10 -13.36 4.96
C GLU A 267 16.69 -13.06 4.43
N TYR A 268 16.51 -12.89 3.12
CA TYR A 268 15.20 -12.72 2.52
C TYR A 268 14.30 -13.96 2.73
N GLU A 269 14.83 -15.17 2.52
CA GLU A 269 14.08 -16.40 2.74
C GLU A 269 13.71 -16.62 4.22
N GLU A 270 14.60 -16.24 5.15
CA GLU A 270 14.39 -16.35 6.60
C GLU A 270 13.41 -15.29 7.13
N THR A 271 13.47 -14.07 6.60
CA THR A 271 12.56 -12.98 6.99
C THR A 271 11.15 -13.18 6.46
N ASN A 272 11.02 -13.63 5.22
CA ASN A 272 9.72 -13.80 4.57
C ASN A 272 9.18 -15.24 4.64
N PHE A 273 9.95 -16.17 5.20
CA PHE A 273 9.61 -17.60 5.34
C PHE A 273 9.15 -18.27 4.03
N VAL A 274 9.63 -17.79 2.88
CA VAL A 274 9.28 -18.29 1.54
C VAL A 274 10.56 -18.54 0.75
N ARG A 275 10.65 -19.72 0.13
CA ARG A 275 11.80 -20.10 -0.71
C ARG A 275 11.74 -19.40 -2.06
N LEU A 276 12.87 -18.84 -2.49
CA LEU A 276 12.98 -18.28 -3.83
C LEU A 276 13.12 -19.40 -4.87
N PRO A 277 12.48 -19.27 -6.05
CA PRO A 277 12.68 -20.22 -7.12
C PRO A 277 14.14 -20.20 -7.57
N LYS A 278 14.61 -21.35 -8.07
CA LYS A 278 15.93 -21.44 -8.71
C LYS A 278 16.02 -20.43 -9.85
N GLU A 279 17.23 -19.92 -10.09
CA GLU A 279 17.48 -18.90 -11.13
C GLU A 279 16.85 -19.29 -12.47
N SER A 280 16.06 -18.37 -13.03
CA SER A 280 15.40 -18.56 -14.32
C SER A 280 16.42 -18.72 -15.44
N LYS A 281 16.02 -19.37 -16.54
CA LYS A 281 16.85 -19.49 -17.75
C LYS A 281 17.33 -18.12 -18.25
N LYS A 282 16.48 -17.09 -18.12
CA LYS A 282 16.82 -15.71 -18.48
C LYS A 282 17.91 -15.13 -17.58
N ASP A 283 17.81 -15.34 -16.27
CA ASP A 283 18.76 -14.80 -15.29
C ASP A 283 20.11 -15.50 -15.40
N ARG A 284 20.09 -16.82 -15.63
CA ARG A 284 21.30 -17.60 -15.90
C ARG A 284 22.01 -17.14 -17.17
N ALA A 285 21.26 -16.89 -18.24
CA ALA A 285 21.83 -16.36 -19.48
C ALA A 285 22.39 -14.94 -19.29
N LYS A 286 21.72 -14.08 -18.53
CA LYS A 286 22.21 -12.74 -18.19
C LYS A 286 23.50 -12.82 -17.37
N ARG A 287 23.55 -13.68 -16.36
CA ARG A 287 24.74 -13.92 -15.54
C ARG A 287 25.90 -14.43 -16.38
N ALA A 288 25.69 -15.46 -17.19
CA ALA A 288 26.71 -16.01 -18.08
C ALA A 288 27.22 -14.95 -19.08
N ARG A 289 26.34 -14.09 -19.59
CA ARG A 289 26.73 -12.98 -20.47
C ARG A 289 27.54 -11.91 -19.75
N LEU A 290 27.19 -11.59 -18.50
CA LEU A 290 27.94 -10.65 -17.68
C LEU A 290 29.33 -11.19 -17.35
N GLU A 291 29.41 -12.46 -16.94
CA GLU A 291 30.68 -13.15 -16.69
C GLU A 291 31.54 -13.21 -17.96
N GLY A 292 30.95 -13.53 -19.12
CA GLY A 292 31.67 -13.59 -20.40
C GLY A 292 32.06 -12.22 -21.00
N ARG A 293 31.40 -11.13 -20.61
CA ARG A 293 31.74 -9.76 -21.04
C ARG A 293 32.66 -9.05 -20.06
N SER A 294 32.72 -9.50 -18.82
CA SER A 294 33.60 -8.91 -17.82
C SER A 294 35.00 -9.48 -17.94
N GLY A 295 36.03 -8.62 -17.95
CA GLY A 295 37.43 -9.03 -17.74
C GLY A 295 37.73 -9.46 -16.30
N ARG A 296 36.75 -10.05 -15.60
CA ARG A 296 36.87 -10.51 -14.23
C ARG A 296 37.13 -12.01 -14.26
N MET A 297 38.14 -12.44 -13.53
CA MET A 297 38.43 -13.85 -13.36
C MET A 297 38.36 -14.20 -11.87
N SER A 298 37.77 -15.35 -11.55
CA SER A 298 37.74 -15.85 -10.18
C SER A 298 38.78 -16.95 -10.05
N PHE A 299 39.71 -16.75 -9.13
CA PHE A 299 40.77 -17.71 -8.86
C PHE A 299 40.97 -17.80 -7.35
N GLY A 300 41.02 -19.02 -6.81
CA GLY A 300 41.27 -19.26 -5.38
C GLY A 300 40.19 -18.75 -4.41
N GLY A 301 39.02 -18.30 -4.91
CA GLY A 301 38.01 -17.63 -4.08
C GLY A 301 38.16 -16.10 -4.05
N GLU A 302 39.19 -15.57 -4.68
CA GLU A 302 39.39 -14.13 -4.90
C GLU A 302 38.89 -13.72 -6.30
N GLU A 303 38.59 -12.43 -6.47
CA GLU A 303 38.16 -11.85 -7.73
C GLU A 303 39.28 -10.97 -8.29
N TRP A 304 39.91 -11.45 -9.36
CA TRP A 304 40.90 -10.69 -10.11
C TRP A 304 40.17 -9.84 -11.15
N ARG A 305 40.40 -8.53 -11.11
CA ARG A 305 39.73 -7.55 -11.96
C ARG A 305 40.71 -7.00 -12.98
N GLU A 306 40.20 -6.68 -14.16
CA GLU A 306 40.96 -5.94 -15.17
C GLU A 306 41.37 -4.54 -14.65
N LEU A 307 42.62 -4.17 -14.91
CA LEU A 307 43.25 -2.95 -14.39
C LEU A 307 42.74 -1.66 -15.06
N SER A 308 42.07 -1.74 -16.20
CA SER A 308 41.68 -0.57 -17.00
C SER A 308 40.71 0.37 -16.26
N GLU A 309 39.48 -0.07 -16.03
CA GLU A 309 38.42 0.79 -15.46
C GLU A 309 38.51 0.97 -13.94
N GLY A 310 39.19 0.06 -13.24
CA GLY A 310 39.39 0.12 -11.80
C GLY A 310 40.36 1.24 -11.42
N VAL A 311 41.51 1.28 -12.09
CA VAL A 311 42.61 2.21 -11.79
C VAL A 311 42.23 3.66 -12.13
N ASP A 312 41.52 3.88 -13.23
CA ASP A 312 41.03 5.21 -13.59
C ASP A 312 40.12 5.81 -12.51
N ARG A 313 39.27 4.99 -11.88
CA ARG A 313 38.41 5.43 -10.76
C ARG A 313 39.21 5.78 -9.52
N ILE A 314 40.23 4.98 -9.18
CA ILE A 314 41.15 5.27 -8.08
C ILE A 314 41.82 6.62 -8.35
N SER A 315 42.34 6.83 -9.57
CA SER A 315 42.99 8.09 -9.96
C SER A 315 42.05 9.30 -9.85
N ARG A 316 40.77 9.15 -10.20
CA ARG A 316 39.77 10.22 -10.08
C ARG A 316 39.41 10.49 -8.62
N LEU A 317 39.27 9.47 -7.79
CA LEU A 317 38.95 9.61 -6.37
C LEU A 317 40.11 10.25 -5.60
N THR A 318 41.36 9.89 -5.90
CA THR A 318 42.55 10.48 -5.27
C THR A 318 42.77 11.93 -5.72
N LYS A 319 42.53 12.24 -7.00
CA LYS A 319 42.57 13.63 -7.52
C LYS A 319 41.43 14.50 -6.98
N GLY A 320 40.21 13.97 -6.87
CA GLY A 320 39.05 14.71 -6.35
C GLY A 320 39.21 15.11 -4.88
N LYS A 321 39.89 14.31 -4.06
CA LYS A 321 40.17 14.63 -2.65
C LYS A 321 41.21 15.74 -2.47
N SER A 322 42.07 15.96 -3.47
CA SER A 322 43.17 16.94 -3.44
C SER A 322 42.94 18.20 -4.28
N SER A 323 42.03 18.17 -5.27
CA SER A 323 41.89 19.20 -6.31
C SER A 323 40.49 19.84 -6.37
N GLY A 324 39.99 20.35 -5.24
CA GLY A 324 39.02 21.45 -5.31
C GLY A 324 39.74 22.70 -5.81
N GLY A 325 39.57 23.05 -7.09
CA GLY A 325 40.15 24.25 -7.70
C GLY A 325 39.20 25.44 -7.54
N GLY A 326 39.32 26.18 -6.44
CA GLY A 326 38.53 27.39 -6.21
C GLY A 326 38.93 28.08 -4.91
N THR A 327 38.65 29.38 -4.80
CA THR A 327 38.95 30.19 -3.59
C THR A 327 38.36 29.57 -2.32
N LYS A 328 37.17 28.96 -2.42
CA LYS A 328 36.52 28.19 -1.35
C LYS A 328 37.31 26.94 -0.94
N ALA A 329 37.92 26.25 -1.91
CA ALA A 329 38.73 25.06 -1.63
C ALA A 329 40.13 25.41 -1.12
N LEU A 330 40.70 26.56 -1.50
CA LEU A 330 41.90 27.14 -0.87
C LEU A 330 41.62 27.53 0.58
N LEU A 331 40.47 28.15 0.85
CA LEU A 331 40.03 28.53 2.20
C LEU A 331 39.68 27.30 3.05
N GLU A 332 39.11 26.25 2.47
CA GLU A 332 38.95 24.97 3.16
C GLU A 332 40.28 24.25 3.39
N LYS A 333 41.22 24.30 2.43
CA LYS A 333 42.58 23.77 2.61
C LYS A 333 43.30 24.54 3.72
N SER A 334 43.16 25.86 3.80
CA SER A 334 43.76 26.65 4.88
C SER A 334 43.08 26.43 6.23
N ARG A 335 41.79 26.08 6.26
CA ARG A 335 41.07 25.72 7.49
C ARG A 335 41.36 24.28 7.94
N LYS A 336 41.56 23.36 7.01
CA LYS A 336 41.91 21.95 7.29
C LYS A 336 43.38 21.78 7.68
N ARG A 337 44.27 22.64 7.16
CA ARG A 337 45.64 22.80 7.68
C ARG A 337 45.60 23.71 8.90
N GLY A 338 45.14 23.18 10.03
CA GLY A 338 45.30 23.84 11.33
C GLY A 338 46.78 24.01 11.68
N ILE A 339 47.04 24.99 12.54
CA ILE A 339 48.36 25.51 12.95
C ILE A 339 49.36 24.42 13.38
N ASP A 340 48.87 23.27 13.86
CA ASP A 340 49.72 22.25 14.49
C ASP A 340 50.29 21.18 13.54
N THR A 341 50.04 21.27 12.22
CA THR A 341 50.47 20.23 11.26
C THR A 341 51.50 20.70 10.23
N VAL A 342 51.99 21.94 10.35
CA VAL A 342 53.05 22.47 9.50
C VAL A 342 54.23 22.84 10.40
N ASP A 343 55.09 21.85 10.66
CA ASP A 343 56.50 22.13 10.98
C ASP A 343 57.17 22.59 9.67
N GLY A 344 56.76 23.78 9.21
CA GLY A 344 57.41 24.51 8.13
C GLY A 344 58.65 25.22 8.66
N PRO A 345 59.57 25.67 7.79
CA PRO A 345 60.89 26.11 8.21
C PRO A 345 60.78 27.20 9.27
N ARG A 346 61.28 26.90 10.47
CA ARG A 346 61.35 27.76 11.65
C ARG A 346 62.18 29.01 11.34
N GLY A 347 61.57 30.00 10.69
CA GLY A 347 62.32 31.14 10.17
C GLY A 347 61.46 32.27 9.65
N SER A 348 60.48 32.73 10.42
CA SER A 348 59.94 34.10 10.33
C SER A 348 58.87 34.30 11.41
N GLY A 349 59.27 34.84 12.56
CA GLY A 349 58.39 35.21 13.67
C GLY A 349 57.53 36.44 13.40
N ALA A 350 57.20 36.76 12.15
CA ALA A 350 56.56 38.03 11.78
C ALA A 350 55.02 37.96 11.64
N ASN A 351 54.42 36.77 11.62
CA ASN A 351 53.04 36.63 11.14
C ASN A 351 51.95 36.70 12.22
N MET A 352 52.31 36.81 13.50
CA MET A 352 51.32 36.87 14.59
C MET A 352 50.84 38.30 14.87
N GLY A 353 51.74 39.30 14.74
CA GLY A 353 51.43 40.72 14.99
C GLY A 353 50.64 41.41 13.87
N GLU A 354 50.91 41.07 12.60
CA GLU A 354 50.18 41.67 11.47
C GLU A 354 48.69 41.37 11.47
N ARG A 355 48.29 40.20 11.99
CA ARG A 355 46.88 39.78 12.05
C ARG A 355 46.12 40.59 13.09
N TYR A 356 46.77 40.89 14.21
CA TYR A 356 46.22 41.79 15.22
C TYR A 356 46.03 43.19 14.65
N GLN A 357 47.06 43.74 13.99
CA GLN A 357 46.96 45.07 13.37
C GLN A 357 45.90 45.15 12.26
N LYS A 358 45.75 44.11 11.44
CA LYS A 358 44.68 44.04 10.42
C LYS A 358 43.28 43.99 11.05
N ARG A 359 43.12 43.28 12.17
CA ARG A 359 41.85 43.21 12.91
C ARG A 359 41.53 44.52 13.61
N LEU A 360 42.55 45.18 14.18
CA LEU A 360 42.46 46.48 14.82
C LEU A 360 42.06 47.56 13.80
N LYS A 361 42.69 47.55 12.62
CA LYS A 361 42.35 48.44 11.51
C LYS A 361 40.90 48.27 11.02
N VAL A 362 40.39 47.05 10.96
CA VAL A 362 38.97 46.78 10.60
C VAL A 362 38.01 47.20 11.70
N LEU A 363 38.42 47.07 12.97
CA LEU A 363 37.64 47.54 14.12
C LEU A 363 37.55 49.07 14.13
N GLU A 364 38.67 49.75 13.89
CA GLU A 364 38.75 51.22 13.79
C GLU A 364 38.03 51.76 12.56
N SER A 365 38.03 51.03 11.44
CA SER A 365 37.37 51.46 10.21
C SER A 365 35.84 51.46 10.29
N GLY A 366 35.23 50.91 11.35
CA GLY A 366 33.77 50.88 11.54
C GLY A 366 33.01 50.01 10.52
N ARG A 367 31.70 49.80 10.74
CA ARG A 367 30.85 49.11 9.75
C ARG A 367 30.65 50.03 8.55
N GLY A 368 31.07 49.58 7.36
CA GLY A 368 30.72 50.21 6.10
C GLY A 368 29.20 50.19 5.81
N THR A 369 28.82 50.64 4.62
CA THR A 369 27.44 50.93 4.18
C THR A 369 26.38 50.00 4.79
N ARG A 370 25.48 50.58 5.61
CA ARG A 370 24.27 49.91 6.08
C ARG A 370 23.37 49.73 4.86
N GLY A 371 23.10 48.47 4.49
CA GLY A 371 22.48 48.09 3.21
C GLY A 371 21.30 48.98 2.84
N LYS A 372 21.28 49.45 1.58
CA LYS A 372 20.09 50.09 1.00
C LYS A 372 18.97 49.06 1.05
N GLY A 373 17.89 49.41 1.74
CA GLY A 373 16.73 48.56 1.92
C GLY A 373 16.19 48.06 0.58
N ARG A 374 16.05 46.74 0.49
CA ARG A 374 15.03 46.04 -0.28
C ARG A 374 14.60 44.84 0.54
#